data_AF-A0A1T3WAR1-F1
#
_entry.id   AF-A0A1T3WAR1-F1
#
_cell.length_a   1.000
_cell.length_b   1.000
_cell.length_c   1.000
_cell.angle_alpha   90.00
_cell.angle_beta   90.00
_cell.angle_gamma   90.00
#
_symmetry.space_group_name_H-M   'P 1'
#
loop_
_entity.id
_entity.type
_entity.pdbx_description
1 polymer ?
#
loop_
_entity_poly.entity_id
_entity_poly.type
_entity_poly.pdbx_seq_one_letter_code
_entity_poly.pdbx_strand_id
1 'polypeptide(L)'
;FRMGNLIVDDNGLAAVLDWELTHIGEALDDLAWFCIRAWRFGAPAALGAGGLGSIEDFVSAYELAAGRAVDRAALRWWLVAATLRWGVICRYQYERHRSGLTRSVELAAIGRRVCETEYDLLNLLESGGLERSDRGMDTA
;
A
#
# COMPACT_ATOMS: atom_id res chain seq x y z
N PHE A 1 -6.80 0.41 6.39
CA PHE A 1 -6.65 -0.75 7.32
C PHE A 1 -5.61 -1.77 6.81
N ARG A 2 -5.18 -2.76 7.60
CA ARG A 2 -4.19 -3.81 7.19
C ARG A 2 -4.46 -5.17 7.86
N MET A 3 -3.92 -6.26 7.31
CA MET A 3 -4.12 -7.63 7.84
C MET A 3 -3.76 -7.78 9.32
N GLY A 4 -2.70 -7.10 9.78
CA GLY A 4 -2.29 -7.16 11.19
C GLY A 4 -3.25 -6.49 12.19
N ASN A 5 -4.36 -5.90 11.71
CA ASN A 5 -5.36 -5.20 12.54
C ASN A 5 -6.72 -5.94 12.54
N LEU A 6 -6.78 -7.17 12.03
CA LEU A 6 -8.01 -7.97 11.96
C LEU A 6 -7.93 -9.16 12.92
N ILE A 7 -9.00 -9.41 13.68
CA ILE A 7 -9.20 -10.66 14.42
C ILE A 7 -10.22 -11.50 13.64
N VAL A 8 -9.86 -12.73 13.31
CA VAL A 8 -10.71 -13.69 12.58
C VAL A 8 -10.86 -14.94 13.45
N ASP A 9 -12.08 -15.45 13.56
CA ASP A 9 -12.41 -16.71 14.23
C ASP A 9 -13.13 -17.68 13.27
N ASP A 10 -13.63 -18.79 13.80
CA ASP A 10 -14.32 -19.83 13.01
C ASP A 10 -15.61 -19.33 12.31
N ASN A 11 -16.14 -18.18 12.73
CA ASN A 11 -17.33 -17.55 12.14
C ASN A 11 -16.98 -16.37 11.19
N GLY A 12 -15.71 -16.03 11.03
CA GLY A 12 -15.24 -14.95 10.16
C GLY A 12 -14.62 -13.78 10.91
N LEU A 13 -14.83 -12.55 10.43
CA LEU A 13 -14.24 -11.35 11.01
C LEU A 13 -14.86 -11.05 12.39
N ALA A 14 -14.10 -11.28 13.46
CA ALA A 14 -14.54 -11.07 14.83
C ALA A 14 -14.30 -9.63 15.31
N ALA A 15 -13.20 -8.98 14.91
CA ALA A 15 -12.92 -7.59 15.27
C ALA A 15 -11.98 -6.87 14.29
N VAL A 16 -12.12 -5.54 14.26
CA VAL A 16 -11.17 -4.60 13.62
C VAL A 16 -10.55 -3.74 14.71
N LEU A 17 -9.23 -3.76 14.77
CA LEU A 17 -8.42 -3.08 15.79
C LEU A 17 -7.84 -1.78 15.24
N ASP A 18 -7.22 -1.00 16.15
CA ASP A 18 -6.29 0.07 15.79
C ASP A 18 -6.94 1.19 14.95
N TRP A 19 -7.87 1.91 15.60
CA TRP A 19 -8.67 3.03 15.05
C TRP A 19 -7.99 4.40 15.23
N GLU A 20 -6.72 4.46 15.63
CA GLU A 20 -6.05 5.72 15.98
C GLU A 20 -5.86 6.68 14.78
N LEU A 21 -5.92 6.15 13.55
CA LEU A 21 -5.79 6.91 12.30
C LEU A 21 -7.11 7.06 11.53
N THR A 22 -8.25 6.72 12.14
CA THR A 22 -9.55 6.81 11.49
C THR A 22 -9.92 8.26 11.18
N HIS A 23 -10.43 8.49 9.98
CA HIS A 23 -10.83 9.80 9.50
C HIS A 23 -11.92 9.67 8.42
N ILE A 24 -12.59 10.79 8.10
CA ILE A 24 -13.51 10.87 6.95
C ILE A 24 -12.68 11.14 5.70
N GLY A 25 -12.86 10.34 4.65
CA GLY A 25 -12.10 10.46 3.41
C GLY A 25 -12.63 9.58 2.28
N GLU A 26 -11.87 9.52 1.20
CA GLU A 26 -12.14 8.64 0.06
C GLU A 26 -11.86 7.19 0.41
N ALA A 27 -12.79 6.29 0.07
CA ALA A 27 -12.60 4.85 0.29
C ALA A 27 -11.37 4.28 -0.47
N LEU A 28 -10.96 4.93 -1.56
CA LEU A 28 -9.75 4.56 -2.29
C LEU A 28 -8.48 4.69 -1.43
N ASP A 29 -8.46 5.58 -0.42
CA ASP A 29 -7.33 5.67 0.52
C ASP A 29 -7.16 4.36 1.29
N ASP A 30 -8.27 3.79 1.78
CA ASP A 30 -8.24 2.54 2.54
C ASP A 30 -7.90 1.32 1.67
N LEU A 31 -8.47 1.25 0.46
CA LEU A 31 -8.16 0.20 -0.51
C LEU A 31 -6.69 0.24 -0.93
N ALA A 32 -6.19 1.42 -1.24
CA ALA A 32 -4.80 1.61 -1.61
C ALA A 32 -3.86 1.30 -0.45
N TRP A 33 -4.19 1.78 0.76
CA TRP A 33 -3.41 1.50 1.96
C TRP A 33 -3.27 -0.01 2.13
N PHE A 34 -4.35 -0.78 2.07
CA PHE A 34 -4.31 -2.25 2.18
C PHE A 34 -3.41 -2.93 1.14
N CYS A 35 -3.30 -2.34 -0.05
CA CYS A 35 -2.58 -2.91 -1.21
C CYS A 35 -1.11 -2.49 -1.32
N ILE A 36 -0.59 -1.58 -0.48
CA ILE A 36 0.83 -1.22 -0.57
C ILE A 36 1.72 -2.40 -0.17
N ARG A 37 2.94 -2.45 -0.74
CA ARG A 37 3.95 -3.49 -0.47
C ARG A 37 4.18 -3.73 1.02
N ALA A 38 4.00 -2.72 1.86
CA ALA A 38 4.23 -2.85 3.28
C ALA A 38 3.35 -3.90 3.97
N TRP A 39 2.14 -4.14 3.46
CA TRP A 39 1.14 -4.98 4.12
C TRP A 39 0.92 -6.35 3.47
N ARG A 40 1.70 -6.70 2.45
CA ARG A 40 1.74 -8.07 1.93
C ARG A 40 2.75 -8.99 2.64
N PHE A 41 3.45 -8.50 3.67
CA PHE A 41 4.33 -9.29 4.54
C PHE A 41 5.33 -10.21 3.82
N GLY A 42 5.93 -9.72 2.72
CA GLY A 42 6.90 -10.47 1.93
C GLY A 42 6.30 -11.40 0.86
N ALA A 43 4.97 -11.49 0.76
CA ALA A 43 4.30 -12.22 -0.31
C ALA A 43 4.65 -11.65 -1.70
N PRO A 44 4.62 -12.47 -2.76
CA PRO A 44 4.93 -12.04 -4.13
C PRO A 44 3.97 -10.96 -4.65
N ALA A 45 4.34 -10.29 -5.75
CA ALA A 45 3.56 -9.15 -6.28
C ALA A 45 2.16 -9.55 -6.74
N ALA A 46 1.99 -10.80 -7.16
CA ALA A 46 0.69 -11.38 -7.50
C ALA A 46 -0.28 -11.43 -6.30
N LEU A 47 0.22 -11.38 -5.07
CA LEU A 47 -0.56 -11.32 -3.82
C LEU A 47 -0.53 -9.89 -3.24
N GLY A 48 -0.78 -8.90 -4.08
CA GLY A 48 -0.68 -7.48 -3.73
C GLY A 48 -1.70 -7.01 -2.69
N ALA A 49 -2.85 -7.65 -2.58
CA ALA A 49 -3.89 -7.30 -1.60
C ALA A 49 -3.59 -7.97 -0.24
N GLY A 50 -2.84 -7.29 0.62
CA GLY A 50 -2.55 -7.76 1.98
C GLY A 50 -1.83 -9.12 2.07
N GLY A 51 -1.29 -9.65 0.96
CA GLY A 51 -0.72 -10.98 0.88
C GLY A 51 -1.74 -12.12 0.66
N LEU A 52 -3.01 -11.81 0.42
CA LEU A 52 -4.09 -12.80 0.27
C LEU A 52 -4.42 -13.12 -1.20
N GLY A 53 -4.34 -12.14 -2.08
CA GLY A 53 -4.78 -12.27 -3.47
C GLY A 53 -4.33 -11.08 -4.33
N SER A 54 -4.75 -11.08 -5.59
CA SER A 54 -4.43 -9.96 -6.48
C SER A 54 -5.19 -8.70 -6.07
N ILE A 55 -4.68 -7.53 -6.48
CA ILE A 55 -5.37 -6.26 -6.25
C ILE A 55 -6.72 -6.24 -6.99
N GLU A 56 -6.80 -6.78 -8.20
CA GLU A 56 -8.05 -6.84 -8.96
C GLU A 56 -9.09 -7.75 -8.29
N ASP A 57 -8.72 -8.94 -7.81
CA ASP A 57 -9.67 -9.82 -7.11
C ASP A 57 -10.26 -9.13 -5.87
N PHE A 58 -9.40 -8.44 -5.10
CA PHE A 58 -9.82 -7.70 -3.93
C PHE A 58 -10.74 -6.53 -4.29
N VAL A 59 -10.41 -5.75 -5.32
CA VAL A 59 -11.23 -4.61 -5.76
C VAL A 59 -12.56 -5.11 -6.33
N SER A 60 -12.58 -6.17 -7.14
CA SER A 60 -13.83 -6.76 -7.64
C SER A 60 -14.73 -7.26 -6.51
N ALA A 61 -14.16 -7.90 -5.48
CA ALA A 61 -14.92 -8.30 -4.29
C ALA A 61 -15.48 -7.08 -3.55
N TYR A 62 -14.70 -6.00 -3.43
CA TYR A 62 -15.15 -4.75 -2.84
C TYR A 62 -16.30 -4.12 -3.64
N GLU A 63 -16.20 -4.04 -4.96
CA GLU A 63 -17.26 -3.48 -5.82
C GLU A 63 -18.58 -4.25 -5.70
N LEU A 64 -18.50 -5.58 -5.66
CA LEU A 64 -19.66 -6.45 -5.45
C LEU A 64 -20.32 -6.19 -4.09
N ALA A 65 -19.52 -6.08 -3.03
CA ALA A 65 -20.02 -5.84 -1.68
C ALA A 65 -20.55 -4.40 -1.49
N ALA A 66 -19.90 -3.41 -2.10
CA ALA A 66 -20.23 -2.00 -1.95
C ALA A 66 -21.31 -1.51 -2.94
N GLY A 67 -21.63 -2.31 -3.97
CA GLY A 67 -22.60 -1.93 -5.01
C GLY A 67 -22.16 -0.74 -5.87
N ARG A 68 -20.86 -0.45 -5.94
CA ARG A 68 -20.30 0.69 -6.68
C ARG A 68 -18.98 0.32 -7.35
N ALA A 69 -18.76 0.86 -8.54
CA ALA A 69 -17.51 0.67 -9.25
C ALA A 69 -16.37 1.47 -8.61
N VAL A 70 -15.15 0.96 -8.76
CA VAL A 70 -13.89 1.58 -8.37
C VAL A 70 -13.15 2.00 -9.64
N ASP A 71 -12.83 3.28 -9.75
CA ASP A 71 -11.98 3.78 -10.82
C ASP A 71 -10.53 3.29 -10.59
N ARG A 72 -10.04 2.42 -11.47
CA ARG A 72 -8.67 1.88 -11.42
C ARG A 72 -7.61 2.95 -11.63
N ALA A 73 -7.88 3.95 -12.47
CA ALA A 73 -6.96 5.05 -12.71
C ALA A 73 -6.83 5.93 -11.45
N ALA A 74 -7.95 6.19 -10.77
CA ALA A 74 -7.93 6.86 -9.47
C ALA A 74 -7.22 6.01 -8.41
N LEU A 75 -7.54 4.70 -8.32
CA LEU A 75 -6.91 3.78 -7.37
C LEU A 75 -5.39 3.75 -7.52
N ARG A 76 -4.87 3.78 -8.76
CA ARG A 76 -3.43 3.89 -9.01
C ARG A 76 -2.80 5.11 -8.33
N TRP A 77 -3.43 6.28 -8.44
CA TRP A 77 -2.94 7.49 -7.77
C TRP A 77 -3.06 7.41 -6.26
N TRP A 78 -4.08 6.74 -5.74
CA TRP A 78 -4.17 6.44 -4.31
C TRP A 78 -3.08 5.48 -3.84
N LEU A 79 -2.65 4.51 -4.66
CA LEU A 79 -1.48 3.67 -4.35
C LEU A 79 -0.19 4.49 -4.26
N VAL A 80 0.00 5.46 -5.15
CA VAL A 80 1.12 6.41 -5.08
C VAL A 80 1.05 7.19 -3.77
N ALA A 81 -0.10 7.78 -3.45
CA ALA A 81 -0.29 8.56 -2.23
C ALA A 81 -0.07 7.73 -0.94
N ALA A 82 -0.61 6.52 -0.89
CA ALA A 82 -0.44 5.60 0.24
C ALA A 82 1.02 5.18 0.42
N THR A 83 1.73 4.91 -0.68
CA THR A 83 3.15 4.54 -0.66
C THR A 83 4.01 5.71 -0.17
N LEU A 84 3.74 6.93 -0.65
CA LEU A 84 4.41 8.15 -0.16
C LEU A 84 4.14 8.37 1.33
N ARG A 85 2.89 8.26 1.76
CA ARG A 85 2.51 8.40 3.18
C ARG A 85 3.27 7.40 4.05
N TRP A 86 3.37 6.15 3.63
CA TRP A 86 4.16 5.15 4.35
C TRP A 86 5.65 5.50 4.41
N GLY A 87 6.22 6.05 3.33
CA GLY A 87 7.61 6.54 3.32
C GLY A 87 7.85 7.67 4.32
N VAL A 88 6.92 8.63 4.40
CA VAL A 88 6.97 9.72 5.39
C VAL A 88 6.90 9.17 6.82
N ILE A 89 6.02 8.21 7.08
CA ILE A 89 5.92 7.53 8.38
C ILE A 89 7.25 6.83 8.71
N CYS A 90 7.84 6.09 7.76
CA CYS A 90 9.13 5.43 7.98
C CYS A 90 10.22 6.43 8.34
N ARG A 91 10.28 7.56 7.63
CA ARG A 91 11.24 8.64 7.92
C ARG A 91 11.00 9.25 9.30
N TYR A 92 9.75 9.51 9.66
CA TYR A 92 9.41 10.05 10.98
C TYR A 92 9.82 9.10 12.11
N GLN A 93 9.54 7.79 11.97
CA GLN A 93 9.93 6.78 12.95
C GLN A 93 11.46 6.71 13.11
N TYR A 94 12.21 6.81 12.00
CA TYR A 94 13.66 6.92 12.05
C TYR A 94 14.14 8.15 12.81
N GLU A 95 13.58 9.33 12.53
CA GLU A 95 13.99 10.58 13.20
C GLU A 95 13.73 10.54 14.70
N ARG A 96 12.63 9.91 15.15
CA ARG A 96 12.37 9.68 16.58
C ARG A 96 13.45 8.84 17.25
N HIS A 97 13.95 7.80 16.56
CA HIS A 97 15.08 7.01 17.04
C HIS A 97 16.37 7.82 17.06
N ARG A 98 16.72 8.41 15.91
CA ARG A 98 18.00 9.10 15.67
C ARG A 98 18.20 10.31 16.58
N SER A 99 17.14 11.07 16.85
CA SER A 99 17.18 12.23 17.74
C SER A 99 17.28 11.86 19.23
N GLY A 100 17.09 10.59 19.59
CA GLY A 100 17.01 10.15 20.99
C GLY A 100 15.66 10.39 21.65
N LEU A 101 14.66 10.97 20.96
CA LEU A 101 13.30 11.15 21.48
C LEU A 101 12.66 9.81 21.88
N THR A 102 12.94 8.75 21.13
CA THR A 102 12.54 7.38 21.47
C THR A 102 13.60 6.39 21.02
N ARG A 103 14.47 5.95 21.93
CA ARG A 103 15.50 4.94 21.62
C ARG A 103 14.87 3.55 21.46
N SER A 104 14.62 3.14 20.22
CA SER A 104 14.03 1.83 19.89
C SER A 104 14.63 1.20 18.63
N VAL A 105 15.06 -0.07 18.71
CA VAL A 105 15.59 -0.83 17.56
C VAL A 105 14.52 -1.03 16.48
N GLU A 106 13.26 -1.19 16.88
CA GLU A 106 12.12 -1.31 15.96
C GLU A 106 11.96 -0.05 15.10
N LEU A 107 12.02 1.13 15.72
CA LEU A 107 11.92 2.41 15.00
C LEU A 107 13.07 2.60 14.01
N ALA A 108 14.28 2.19 14.37
CA ALA A 108 15.42 2.17 13.45
C ALA A 108 15.22 1.18 12.30
N ALA A 109 14.64 0.01 12.57
CA ALA A 109 14.35 -1.00 11.55
C ALA A 109 13.27 -0.52 10.56
N ILE A 110 12.19 0.09 11.05
CA ILE A 110 11.16 0.74 10.21
C ILE A 110 11.79 1.82 9.34
N GLY A 111 12.71 2.62 9.89
CA GLY A 111 13.44 3.65 9.17
C GLY A 111 14.17 3.17 7.91
N ARG A 112 14.69 1.94 7.91
CA ARG A 112 15.37 1.36 6.73
C ARG A 112 14.44 1.13 5.54
N ARG A 113 13.13 1.20 5.74
CA ARG A 113 12.12 1.00 4.68
C ARG A 113 11.89 2.24 3.81
N VAL A 114 12.47 3.40 4.14
CA VAL A 114 12.34 4.61 3.30
C VAL A 114 12.78 4.34 1.86
N CYS A 115 13.92 3.67 1.65
CA CYS A 115 14.40 3.34 0.30
C CYS A 115 13.47 2.35 -0.44
N GLU A 116 12.81 1.45 0.28
CA GLU A 116 11.78 0.56 -0.32
C GLU A 116 10.60 1.40 -0.85
N THR A 117 10.16 2.40 -0.09
CA THR A 117 9.06 3.29 -0.51
C THR A 117 9.46 4.21 -1.67
N GLU A 118 10.70 4.70 -1.71
CA GLU A 118 11.21 5.51 -2.83
C GLU A 118 11.26 4.68 -4.13
N TYR A 119 11.76 3.44 -4.05
CA TYR A 119 11.77 2.51 -5.17
C TYR A 119 10.36 2.18 -5.66
N ASP A 120 9.44 1.87 -4.75
CA ASP A 120 8.05 1.57 -5.11
C ASP A 120 7.36 2.78 -5.75
N LEU A 121 7.62 4.00 -5.26
CA LEU A 121 7.10 5.23 -5.87
C LEU A 121 7.59 5.42 -7.30
N LEU A 122 8.89 5.23 -7.56
CA LEU A 122 9.44 5.34 -8.92
C LEU A 122 8.75 4.37 -9.88
N ASN A 123 8.58 3.11 -9.47
CA ASN A 123 7.88 2.11 -10.29
C ASN A 123 6.40 2.47 -10.54
N LEU A 124 5.70 2.95 -9.51
CA LEU A 124 4.29 3.35 -9.63
C LEU A 124 4.13 4.57 -10.55
N LEU A 125 5.08 5.52 -10.52
CA LEU A 125 5.08 6.69 -11.38
C LEU A 125 5.43 6.33 -12.83
N GLU A 126 6.46 5.49 -13.04
CA GLU A 126 6.87 5.03 -14.37
C GLU A 126 5.78 4.22 -15.07
N SER A 127 5.10 3.33 -14.35
CA SER A 127 4.00 2.51 -14.88
C SER A 127 2.74 3.29 -15.30
N GLY A 128 2.71 4.61 -15.14
CA GLY A 128 1.70 5.47 -15.80
C GLY A 128 2.29 6.74 -16.40
N GLY A 129 3.57 6.73 -16.72
CA GLY A 129 4.26 7.78 -17.46
C GLY A 129 4.55 7.35 -18.89
N LEU A 130 3.72 7.85 -19.83
CA LEU A 130 3.87 7.80 -21.29
C LEU A 130 3.90 6.41 -21.95
N GLU A 131 2.92 6.19 -22.84
CA GLU A 131 3.05 5.30 -23.99
C GLU A 131 4.43 5.49 -24.64
N ARG A 132 5.34 4.54 -24.44
CA ARG A 132 6.35 4.28 -25.46
C ARG A 132 5.64 3.53 -26.57
N SER A 133 5.17 4.29 -27.56
CA SER A 133 5.15 3.76 -28.92
C SER A 133 6.60 3.42 -29.26
N ASP A 134 6.98 2.15 -29.11
CA ASP A 134 8.16 1.66 -29.81
C ASP A 134 7.75 1.55 -31.28
N ARG A 135 7.83 2.70 -31.96
CA ARG A 135 7.99 2.75 -33.40
C ARG A 135 9.22 1.91 -33.71
N GLY A 136 9.01 0.90 -34.55
CA GLY A 136 9.97 -0.12 -34.91
C GLY A 136 11.38 0.41 -35.10
N MET A 137 12.32 -0.24 -34.43
CA MET A 137 13.67 -0.33 -34.95
C MET A 137 13.72 -1.62 -35.77
N ASP A 138 13.40 -1.49 -37.05
CA ASP A 138 13.78 -2.46 -38.07
C ASP A 138 15.28 -2.69 -37.95
N THR A 139 15.67 -3.91 -37.59
CA THR A 139 17.05 -4.38 -37.72
C THR A 139 17.30 -4.69 -39.19
N ALA A 140 18.15 -3.88 -39.82
CA ALA A 140 18.99 -4.29 -40.94
C ALA A 140 20.42 -4.51 -40.44
#